data_AF-A0A9P9IN56-F1
#
_entry.id   AF-A0A9P9IN56-F1
#
_cell.length_a   1.000
_cell.length_b   1.000
_cell.length_c   1.000
_cell.angle_alpha   90.00
_cell.angle_beta   90.00
_cell.angle_gamma   90.00
#
_symmetry.space_group_name_H-M   'P 1'
#
loop_
_entity.id
_entity.type
_entity.pdbx_description
1 polymer ?
#
loop_
_entity_poly.entity_id
_entity_poly.type
_entity_poly.pdbx_seq_one_letter_code
_entity_poly.pdbx_strand_id
1 'polypeptide(L)'
;MRANQHSPSARKLRGLVPHQQWLPNEAGFHPRIASPSAACSPSTFTNLRLYGAEILSLIVETVSNLARTMPSAYTFHHPTLSVKNASFCNVTLPISNWNERLHAVGGGRWVAGRSQLSEMVMIAALSQGYATVTADAGLGDAEDPSSWAAVFSSAYWPHLLMHQLGQYLHPCEFTNLAHAAIEDVDACHFDPFNVVGNTIECSERKQLVLGRAAVTVVKATWSGPRASDGRFLCCDAFFHVDTTTQEDLDNIYHMGVSEYNSMLGTTDLDFSAFRNAGGKLLIFHDLEDQIIPPRGTGRYYRSVAPRIPDVDNFYRHFEIPGLGHCFGGNNTTPRTSFELLRAWVENGTRPETVPVSFADASNQLFSRPLCPFPQKAHFGGGDPTKENRFSCRL
;
A
#
# COMPACT_ATOMS: atom_id res chain seq x y z
N MET A 1 32.21 -37.02 -25.46
CA MET A 1 33.33 -37.05 -24.49
C MET A 1 34.04 -35.70 -24.58
N ARG A 2 34.28 -34.84 -23.59
CA ARG A 2 33.98 -34.71 -22.15
C ARG A 2 33.76 -33.19 -21.95
N ALA A 3 32.61 -32.77 -21.45
CA ALA A 3 32.45 -32.08 -20.15
C ALA A 3 33.76 -31.67 -19.45
N ASN A 4 33.98 -30.36 -19.29
CA ASN A 4 34.72 -29.82 -18.15
C ASN A 4 33.80 -28.85 -17.40
N GLN A 5 33.37 -29.32 -16.24
CA GLN A 5 32.60 -28.59 -15.25
C GLN A 5 33.52 -27.62 -14.50
N HIS A 6 33.18 -26.34 -14.48
CA HIS A 6 33.59 -25.45 -13.41
C HIS A 6 32.35 -25.03 -12.63
N SER A 7 32.22 -25.66 -11.47
CA SER A 7 31.22 -25.41 -10.44
C SER A 7 31.40 -23.99 -9.89
N PRO A 8 30.36 -23.14 -9.85
CA PRO A 8 30.36 -22.01 -8.94
C PRO A 8 30.20 -22.58 -7.54
N SER A 9 31.19 -22.35 -6.66
CA SER A 9 31.04 -22.70 -5.26
C SER A 9 29.86 -21.92 -4.70
N ALA A 10 28.85 -22.64 -4.21
CA ALA A 10 27.77 -22.06 -3.45
C ALA A 10 28.36 -21.30 -2.25
N ARG A 11 28.35 -19.96 -2.31
CA ARG A 11 28.57 -19.13 -1.14
C ARG A 11 27.34 -19.33 -0.25
N LYS A 12 27.46 -20.27 0.70
CA LYS A 12 26.52 -20.42 1.81
C LYS A 12 26.34 -19.04 2.45
N LEU A 13 25.17 -18.44 2.29
CA LEU A 13 24.66 -17.39 3.17
C LEU A 13 24.57 -17.99 4.58
N ARG A 14 25.68 -17.94 5.32
CA ARG A 14 25.69 -18.15 6.77
C ARG A 14 25.27 -16.84 7.41
N GLY A 15 23.98 -16.74 7.65
CA GLY A 15 23.32 -15.70 8.43
C GLY A 15 21.96 -16.22 8.88
N LEU A 16 21.91 -17.48 9.34
CA LEU A 16 20.78 -18.00 10.10
C LEU A 16 20.75 -17.22 11.42
N VAL A 17 19.87 -16.23 11.52
CA VAL A 17 19.34 -15.83 12.82
C VAL A 17 18.48 -17.01 13.28
N PRO A 18 18.77 -17.63 14.43
CA PRO A 18 17.97 -18.76 14.91
C PRO A 18 16.53 -18.30 15.14
N HIS A 19 15.59 -19.20 14.85
CA HIS A 19 14.22 -19.19 15.35
C HIS A 19 14.16 -18.55 16.74
N GLN A 20 13.65 -17.33 16.83
CA GLN A 20 13.06 -16.87 18.07
C GLN A 20 11.80 -17.70 18.24
N GLN A 21 11.89 -18.70 19.12
CA GLN A 21 10.71 -19.38 19.65
C GLN A 21 9.72 -18.30 20.08
N TRP A 22 8.54 -18.30 19.49
CA TRP A 22 7.39 -17.67 20.10
C TRP A 22 7.31 -18.22 21.52
N LEU A 23 7.48 -17.34 22.50
CA LEU A 23 7.36 -17.69 23.92
C LEU A 23 5.99 -18.36 24.11
N PRO A 24 5.91 -19.50 24.83
CA PRO A 24 4.64 -20.10 25.15
C PRO A 24 3.79 -19.11 25.95
N ASN A 25 2.48 -19.12 25.69
CA ASN A 25 1.45 -18.37 26.40
C ASN A 25 1.71 -18.34 27.92
N GLU A 26 2.29 -17.25 28.42
CA GLU A 26 2.19 -16.89 29.83
C GLU A 26 0.80 -16.33 30.05
N ALA A 27 -0.09 -17.21 30.50
CA ALA A 27 -1.36 -16.84 31.07
C ALA A 27 -1.13 -15.95 32.29
N GLY A 28 -1.68 -14.73 32.27
CA GLY A 28 -1.92 -13.95 33.48
C GLY A 28 -1.10 -12.67 33.63
N PHE A 29 -1.39 -11.66 32.80
CA PHE A 29 -1.28 -10.25 33.23
C PHE A 29 -2.35 -9.43 32.50
N HIS A 30 -3.58 -9.47 33.01
CA HIS A 30 -4.59 -8.44 32.70
C HIS A 30 -4.52 -7.37 33.80
N PRO A 31 -3.74 -6.29 33.65
CA PRO A 31 -4.04 -5.10 34.41
C PRO A 31 -5.40 -4.61 33.92
N ARG A 32 -6.43 -4.69 34.78
CA ARG A 32 -7.69 -3.97 34.54
C ARG A 32 -7.32 -2.50 34.39
N ILE A 33 -7.42 -1.97 33.17
CA ILE A 33 -7.19 -0.55 32.92
C ILE A 33 -8.26 0.22 33.69
N ALA A 34 -7.80 0.99 34.67
CA ALA A 34 -8.63 1.88 35.48
C ALA A 34 -9.09 3.07 34.62
N SER A 35 -10.40 3.34 34.65
CA SER A 35 -11.13 4.54 34.21
C SER A 35 -10.88 5.13 32.80
N PRO A 36 -11.93 5.39 31.98
CA PRO A 36 -11.79 5.71 30.55
C PRO A 36 -11.26 7.12 30.22
N SER A 37 -11.10 8.02 31.20
CA SER A 37 -10.74 9.42 30.95
C SER A 37 -9.24 9.73 31.11
N ALA A 38 -8.44 8.80 31.65
CA ALA A 38 -7.02 9.03 31.92
C ALA A 38 -6.08 8.53 30.80
N ALA A 39 -6.59 7.85 29.76
CA ALA A 39 -5.77 7.07 28.82
C ALA A 39 -5.45 7.77 27.48
N CYS A 40 -6.02 8.96 27.23
CA CYS A 40 -5.80 9.68 25.98
C CYS A 40 -5.11 11.03 26.23
N SER A 41 -3.87 10.95 26.67
CA SER A 41 -2.97 12.11 26.83
C SER A 41 -1.58 11.76 26.28
N PRO A 42 -0.79 12.74 25.81
CA PRO A 42 0.57 12.47 25.32
C PRO A 42 1.46 11.78 26.37
N SER A 43 1.24 12.08 27.66
CA SER A 43 1.97 11.46 28.77
C SER A 43 1.68 9.97 28.96
N THR A 44 0.65 9.43 28.32
CA THR A 44 0.37 7.99 28.26
C THR A 44 1.35 7.26 27.32
N PHE A 45 1.99 7.97 26.38
CA PHE A 45 2.77 7.40 25.27
C PHE A 45 4.27 7.73 25.35
N THR A 46 4.87 7.64 26.53
CA THR A 46 6.23 8.16 26.81
C THR A 46 7.40 7.34 26.25
N ASN A 47 7.16 6.19 25.62
CA ASN A 47 8.21 5.29 25.13
C ASN A 47 7.89 4.68 23.75
N LEU A 48 7.22 5.42 22.87
CA LEU A 48 6.99 4.96 21.51
C LEU A 48 8.32 4.87 20.75
N ARG A 49 8.65 3.69 20.23
CA ARG A 49 9.79 3.47 19.35
C ARG A 49 9.31 2.77 18.09
N LEU A 50 9.64 3.33 16.94
CA LEU A 50 9.41 2.73 15.65
C LEU A 50 10.78 2.44 15.01
N TYR A 51 10.99 1.21 14.55
CA TYR A 51 12.27 0.83 13.97
C TYR A 51 12.55 1.67 12.72
N GLY A 52 13.72 2.32 12.69
CA GLY A 52 14.14 3.16 11.56
C GLY A 52 13.41 4.50 11.43
N ALA A 53 12.66 4.93 12.45
CA ALA A 53 11.93 6.20 12.42
C ALA A 53 12.06 6.96 13.75
N GLU A 54 12.11 8.29 13.64
CA GLU A 54 12.08 9.21 14.77
C GLU A 54 10.68 9.83 14.88
N ILE A 55 10.13 9.84 16.09
CA ILE A 55 8.84 10.48 16.37
C ILE A 55 9.13 11.92 16.77
N LEU A 56 8.94 12.85 15.83
CA LEU A 56 9.21 14.27 16.04
C LEU A 56 8.16 14.95 16.93
N SER A 57 6.90 14.56 16.78
CA SER A 57 5.79 15.11 17.56
C SER A 57 4.67 14.09 17.74
N LEU A 58 3.94 14.22 18.84
CA LEU A 58 2.76 13.42 19.13
C LEU A 58 1.66 14.35 19.64
N ILE A 59 0.59 14.46 18.86
CA ILE A 59 -0.62 15.18 19.25
C ILE A 59 -1.68 14.13 19.60
N VAL A 60 -2.29 14.27 20.77
CA VAL A 60 -3.31 13.35 21.27
C VAL A 60 -4.50 14.18 21.71
N GLU A 61 -5.60 14.04 20.98
CA GLU A 61 -6.86 14.73 21.26
C GLU A 61 -7.97 13.70 21.40
N THR A 62 -8.76 13.83 22.47
CA THR A 62 -9.99 13.05 22.61
C THR A 62 -11.08 13.73 21.80
N VAL A 63 -11.49 13.09 20.71
CA VAL A 63 -12.73 13.45 20.03
C VAL A 63 -13.87 12.80 20.79
N SER A 64 -14.95 13.55 21.06
CA SER A 64 -16.15 13.02 21.72
C SER A 64 -17.40 13.48 20.98
N ASN A 65 -18.50 12.75 21.17
CA ASN A 65 -19.80 13.08 20.59
C ASN A 65 -19.81 13.17 19.04
N LEU A 66 -18.94 12.41 18.36
CA LEU A 66 -19.02 12.35 16.90
C LEU A 66 -20.32 11.65 16.50
N ALA A 67 -21.21 12.41 15.86
CA ALA A 67 -22.42 11.91 15.24
C ALA A 67 -22.38 12.21 13.74
N ARG A 68 -22.18 11.19 12.92
CA ARG A 68 -22.24 11.29 11.45
C ARG A 68 -22.97 10.08 10.88
N THR A 69 -23.84 10.34 9.92
CA THR A 69 -24.42 9.30 9.09
C THR A 69 -23.47 9.07 7.92
N MET A 70 -22.99 7.84 7.78
CA MET A 70 -22.14 7.45 6.65
C MET A 70 -23.01 6.77 5.60
N PRO A 71 -23.28 7.43 4.45
CA PRO A 71 -24.03 6.80 3.37
C PRO A 71 -23.33 5.53 2.93
N SER A 72 -24.12 4.53 2.54
CA SER A 72 -23.60 3.32 1.91
C SER A 72 -22.66 3.68 0.75
N ALA A 73 -22.96 4.68 -0.08
CA ALA A 73 -22.09 5.12 -1.17
C ALA A 73 -20.59 5.32 -0.81
N TYR A 74 -20.27 5.68 0.44
CA TYR A 74 -18.89 5.92 0.92
C TYR A 74 -18.34 4.80 1.82
N THR A 75 -19.13 3.75 2.05
CA THR A 75 -18.77 2.57 2.84
C THR A 75 -18.79 1.34 1.92
N PHE A 76 -17.84 1.28 0.98
CA PHE A 76 -17.80 0.32 -0.13
C PHE A 76 -18.11 -1.13 0.27
N HIS A 77 -17.58 -1.56 1.42
CA HIS A 77 -17.64 -2.94 1.92
C HIS A 77 -18.45 -3.11 3.21
N HIS A 78 -19.17 -2.07 3.65
CA HIS A 78 -19.99 -2.07 4.85
C HIS A 78 -21.41 -1.54 4.55
N PRO A 79 -22.45 -1.91 5.31
CA PRO A 79 -23.76 -1.29 5.21
C PRO A 79 -23.72 0.20 5.62
N THR A 80 -24.81 0.95 5.37
CA THR A 80 -24.98 2.31 5.93
C THR A 80 -24.85 2.25 7.45
N LEU A 81 -23.96 3.06 8.03
CA LEU A 81 -23.73 3.11 9.47
C LEU A 81 -24.06 4.50 10.01
N SER A 82 -24.90 4.55 11.04
CA SER A 82 -25.15 5.76 11.83
C SER A 82 -24.21 5.75 13.02
N VAL A 83 -23.17 6.57 12.97
CA VAL A 83 -22.29 6.75 14.12
C VAL A 83 -22.94 7.76 15.06
N LYS A 84 -23.15 7.39 16.33
CA LYS A 84 -23.66 8.27 17.38
C LYS A 84 -22.78 8.15 18.60
N ASN A 85 -22.34 9.29 19.15
CA ASN A 85 -21.58 9.39 20.39
C ASN A 85 -20.26 8.58 20.40
N ALA A 86 -19.54 8.53 19.28
CA ALA A 86 -18.22 7.90 19.25
C ALA A 86 -17.15 8.81 19.87
N SER A 87 -16.21 8.21 20.60
CA SER A 87 -15.03 8.89 21.14
C SER A 87 -13.74 8.16 20.78
N PHE A 88 -12.71 8.87 20.32
CA PHE A 88 -11.46 8.28 19.81
C PHE A 88 -10.21 9.17 19.87
N CYS A 89 -9.00 8.60 19.63
CA CYS A 89 -7.68 9.27 19.71
C CYS A 89 -6.62 8.78 18.69
N ASN A 90 -5.76 9.68 18.16
CA ASN A 90 -4.67 9.51 17.15
C ASN A 90 -4.87 8.37 16.12
N VAL A 91 -3.95 7.40 15.92
CA VAL A 91 -4.29 6.10 15.26
C VAL A 91 -5.62 5.72 15.83
N THR A 92 -6.69 5.84 15.07
CA THR A 92 -7.94 6.26 15.68
C THR A 92 -8.47 5.13 16.52
N LEU A 93 -8.33 5.26 17.84
CA LEU A 93 -8.64 4.19 18.78
C LEU A 93 -10.03 4.42 19.36
N PRO A 94 -10.98 3.49 19.22
CA PRO A 94 -12.25 3.57 19.94
C PRO A 94 -12.03 3.42 21.45
N ILE A 95 -12.48 4.39 22.25
CA ILE A 95 -12.17 4.43 23.69
C ILE A 95 -12.97 3.38 24.50
N SER A 96 -14.20 3.05 24.08
CA SER A 96 -15.12 2.20 24.87
C SER A 96 -15.55 0.90 24.20
N ASN A 97 -15.34 0.76 22.89
CA ASN A 97 -15.81 -0.38 22.09
C ASN A 97 -14.70 -1.00 21.22
N TRP A 98 -13.44 -0.87 21.63
CA TRP A 98 -12.33 -1.49 20.89
C TRP A 98 -12.45 -2.99 20.87
N ASN A 99 -12.42 -3.55 19.66
CA ASN A 99 -12.60 -4.96 19.38
C ASN A 99 -11.26 -5.66 19.07
N GLU A 100 -10.14 -5.03 19.43
CA GLU A 100 -8.75 -5.51 19.21
C GLU A 100 -8.31 -5.64 17.75
N ARG A 101 -9.08 -5.09 16.80
CA ARG A 101 -8.73 -5.13 15.37
C ARG A 101 -8.20 -3.80 14.88
N LEU A 102 -7.33 -3.85 13.88
CA LEU A 102 -6.80 -2.71 13.16
C LEU A 102 -7.35 -2.69 11.73
N HIS A 103 -7.76 -1.52 11.24
CA HIS A 103 -8.18 -1.30 9.86
C HIS A 103 -7.37 -0.16 9.25
N ALA A 104 -6.41 -0.50 8.39
CA ALA A 104 -5.67 0.47 7.60
C ALA A 104 -6.45 0.86 6.34
N VAL A 105 -6.62 2.15 6.12
CA VAL A 105 -7.44 2.72 5.05
C VAL A 105 -6.54 3.47 4.08
N GLY A 106 -6.59 3.08 2.81
CA GLY A 106 -5.88 3.76 1.73
C GLY A 106 -6.60 5.03 1.25
N GLY A 107 -6.13 5.58 0.14
CA GLY A 107 -6.73 6.72 -0.51
C GLY A 107 -7.35 6.37 -1.86
N GLY A 108 -7.33 7.33 -2.78
CA GLY A 108 -7.89 7.19 -4.11
C GLY A 108 -7.22 8.14 -5.08
N ARG A 109 -7.08 7.70 -6.34
CA ARG A 109 -6.33 8.43 -7.39
C ARG A 109 -4.92 8.75 -6.89
N TRP A 110 -4.51 10.02 -6.95
CA TRP A 110 -3.21 10.51 -6.52
C TRP A 110 -3.17 10.93 -5.04
N VAL A 111 -4.25 10.75 -4.29
CA VAL A 111 -4.25 11.01 -2.85
C VAL A 111 -4.03 9.69 -2.13
N ALA A 112 -2.89 9.52 -1.46
CA ALA A 112 -2.52 8.27 -0.77
C ALA A 112 -3.42 7.92 0.42
N GLY A 113 -3.98 8.92 1.08
CA GLY A 113 -4.80 8.81 2.28
C GLY A 113 -5.08 10.17 2.86
N ARG A 114 -5.53 10.24 4.12
CA ARG A 114 -5.89 11.51 4.81
C ARG A 114 -6.91 12.37 4.03
N SER A 115 -7.66 11.77 3.11
CA SER A 115 -8.70 12.41 2.33
C SER A 115 -10.06 12.32 3.02
N GLN A 116 -11.04 13.09 2.56
CA GLN A 116 -12.43 12.96 3.00
C GLN A 116 -12.95 11.51 2.84
N LEU A 117 -12.53 10.82 1.77
CA LEU A 117 -12.91 9.44 1.53
C LEU A 117 -12.32 8.50 2.60
N SER A 118 -11.02 8.64 2.87
CA SER A 118 -10.32 7.86 3.89
C SER A 118 -10.93 8.09 5.27
N GLU A 119 -11.25 9.34 5.61
CA GLU A 119 -11.91 9.72 6.87
C GLU A 119 -13.27 9.02 7.03
N MET A 120 -14.09 9.00 5.98
CA MET A 120 -15.41 8.34 6.03
C MET A 120 -15.29 6.83 6.28
N VAL A 121 -14.35 6.17 5.60
CA VAL A 121 -14.11 4.72 5.80
C VAL A 121 -13.56 4.44 7.19
N MET A 122 -12.65 5.28 7.68
CA MET A 122 -12.12 5.17 9.05
C MET A 122 -13.24 5.32 10.09
N ILE A 123 -14.12 6.32 9.96
CA ILE A 123 -15.25 6.51 10.88
C ILE A 123 -16.21 5.32 10.85
N ALA A 124 -16.48 4.75 9.67
CA ALA A 124 -17.31 3.55 9.55
C ALA A 124 -16.69 2.35 10.28
N ALA A 125 -15.37 2.14 10.15
CA ALA A 125 -14.66 1.08 10.85
C ALA A 125 -14.56 1.32 12.37
N LEU A 126 -14.36 2.57 12.80
CA LEU A 126 -14.40 2.98 14.21
C LEU A 126 -15.73 2.64 14.88
N SER A 127 -16.84 2.91 14.19
CA SER A 127 -18.17 2.59 14.70
C SER A 127 -18.38 1.09 14.94
N GLN A 128 -17.60 0.25 14.26
CA GLN A 128 -17.60 -1.21 14.42
C GLN A 128 -16.54 -1.70 15.43
N GLY A 129 -15.81 -0.78 16.08
CA GLY A 129 -14.84 -1.06 17.13
C GLY A 129 -13.40 -1.26 16.67
N TYR A 130 -13.07 -0.99 15.40
CA TYR A 130 -11.70 -1.10 14.90
C TYR A 130 -10.88 0.10 15.34
N ALA A 131 -9.60 -0.12 15.69
CA ALA A 131 -8.59 0.91 15.56
C ALA A 131 -8.37 1.21 14.06
N THR A 132 -8.21 2.47 13.66
CA THR A 132 -8.06 2.81 12.23
C THR A 132 -6.86 3.70 11.95
N VAL A 133 -6.28 3.57 10.76
CA VAL A 133 -5.11 4.36 10.36
C VAL A 133 -5.12 4.66 8.87
N THR A 134 -4.62 5.84 8.48
CA THR A 134 -4.36 6.22 7.10
C THR A 134 -3.06 7.03 7.06
N ALA A 135 -2.42 7.12 5.90
CA ALA A 135 -1.17 7.87 5.71
C ALA A 135 -1.21 8.62 4.38
N ASP A 136 -0.53 9.76 4.29
CA ASP A 136 -0.34 10.52 3.04
C ASP A 136 0.81 9.98 2.17
N ALA A 137 1.44 8.87 2.57
CA ALA A 137 2.63 8.31 1.94
C ALA A 137 3.78 9.32 1.75
N GLY A 138 3.85 10.37 2.60
CA GLY A 138 4.88 11.41 2.51
C GLY A 138 4.59 12.52 1.50
N LEU A 139 3.36 12.59 0.96
CA LEU A 139 2.97 13.51 -0.11
C LEU A 139 2.17 14.72 0.38
N GLY A 140 1.91 14.80 1.69
CA GLY A 140 1.02 15.81 2.26
C GLY A 140 -0.36 15.79 1.60
N ASP A 141 -0.79 16.95 1.11
CA ASP A 141 -2.10 17.15 0.50
C ASP A 141 -2.07 17.09 -1.04
N ALA A 142 -1.10 16.38 -1.63
CA ALA A 142 -0.97 16.27 -3.08
C ALA A 142 -2.19 15.58 -3.72
N GLU A 143 -2.74 16.19 -4.77
CA GLU A 143 -3.90 15.67 -5.52
C GLU A 143 -3.56 15.27 -6.96
N ASP A 144 -2.29 15.40 -7.35
CA ASP A 144 -1.81 15.21 -8.72
C ASP A 144 -0.51 14.38 -8.74
N PRO A 145 -0.10 13.83 -9.89
CA PRO A 145 1.02 12.91 -9.98
C PRO A 145 2.40 13.56 -9.80
N SER A 146 2.53 14.89 -9.86
CA SER A 146 3.83 15.58 -9.80
C SER A 146 4.58 15.29 -8.50
N SER A 147 3.88 15.31 -7.37
CA SER A 147 4.45 15.04 -6.05
C SER A 147 4.87 13.57 -5.92
N TRP A 148 4.10 12.65 -6.49
CA TRP A 148 4.49 11.24 -6.58
C TRP A 148 5.76 11.08 -7.42
N ALA A 149 5.81 11.66 -8.62
CA ALA A 149 6.98 11.61 -9.49
C ALA A 149 8.23 12.20 -8.81
N ALA A 150 8.09 13.32 -8.10
CA ALA A 150 9.18 13.96 -7.36
C ALA A 150 9.66 13.10 -6.18
N VAL A 151 8.76 12.56 -5.36
CA VAL A 151 9.11 11.66 -4.23
C VAL A 151 9.78 10.38 -4.75
N PHE A 152 9.28 9.78 -5.82
CA PHE A 152 9.85 8.55 -6.35
C PHE A 152 11.20 8.76 -7.03
N SER A 153 11.31 9.77 -7.90
CA SER A 153 12.57 10.11 -8.55
C SER A 153 13.63 10.45 -7.50
N SER A 154 13.32 11.29 -6.51
CA SER A 154 14.30 11.70 -5.50
C SER A 154 14.71 10.57 -4.55
N ALA A 155 13.78 9.72 -4.12
CA ALA A 155 14.08 8.67 -3.15
C ALA A 155 14.79 7.44 -3.76
N TYR A 156 14.56 7.13 -5.03
CA TYR A 156 15.01 5.86 -5.62
C TYR A 156 16.03 5.99 -6.75
N TRP A 157 16.17 7.18 -7.36
CA TRP A 157 17.27 7.46 -8.28
C TRP A 157 18.67 7.15 -7.69
N PRO A 158 18.97 7.47 -6.42
CA PRO A 158 20.26 7.12 -5.83
C PRO A 158 20.45 5.60 -5.71
N HIS A 159 19.36 4.87 -5.43
CA HIS A 159 19.38 3.42 -5.29
C HIS A 159 19.61 2.71 -6.63
N LEU A 160 19.02 3.21 -7.72
CA LEU A 160 19.28 2.73 -9.08
C LEU A 160 20.75 2.90 -9.46
N LEU A 161 21.32 4.09 -9.21
CA LEU A 161 22.72 4.37 -9.50
C LEU A 161 23.66 3.50 -8.66
N MET A 162 23.38 3.32 -7.37
CA MET A 162 24.14 2.40 -6.51
C MET A 162 24.12 0.97 -7.07
N HIS A 163 22.97 0.51 -7.54
CA HIS A 163 22.83 -0.81 -8.16
C HIS A 163 23.63 -0.95 -9.45
N GLN A 164 23.54 0.04 -10.35
CA GLN A 164 24.29 0.04 -11.62
C GLN A 164 25.81 0.10 -11.41
N LEU A 165 26.27 0.85 -10.40
CA LEU A 165 27.68 0.95 -10.04
C LEU A 165 28.18 -0.26 -9.24
N GLY A 166 27.28 -1.12 -8.75
CA GLY A 166 27.62 -2.22 -7.85
C GLY A 166 28.20 -1.76 -6.51
N GLN A 167 27.94 -0.51 -6.11
CA GLN A 167 28.47 0.12 -4.89
C GLN A 167 27.33 0.79 -4.12
N TYR A 168 27.11 0.34 -2.89
CA TYR A 168 26.09 0.87 -1.99
C TYR A 168 26.76 1.70 -0.91
N LEU A 169 26.35 2.96 -0.81
CA LEU A 169 26.93 3.91 0.13
C LEU A 169 26.51 3.60 1.55
N HIS A 170 27.44 3.78 2.48
CA HIS A 170 27.14 3.73 3.90
C HIS A 170 26.39 5.02 4.33
N PRO A 171 25.43 4.97 5.27
CA PRO A 171 24.74 6.17 5.76
C PRO A 171 25.69 7.30 6.20
N CYS A 172 26.82 6.95 6.82
CA CYS A 172 27.87 7.89 7.20
C CYS A 172 28.46 8.68 6.01
N GLU A 173 28.58 8.07 4.84
CA GLU A 173 29.07 8.74 3.62
C GLU A 173 28.06 9.77 3.14
N PHE A 174 26.77 9.45 3.16
CA PHE A 174 25.70 10.38 2.81
C PHE A 174 25.68 11.60 3.73
N THR A 175 25.73 11.38 5.05
CA THR A 175 25.70 12.47 6.03
C THR A 175 26.91 13.38 5.91
N ASN A 176 28.12 12.83 5.77
CA ASN A 176 29.33 13.63 5.64
C ASN A 176 29.37 14.43 4.32
N LEU A 177 28.95 13.83 3.20
CA LEU A 177 28.88 14.52 1.91
C LEU A 177 27.81 15.62 1.92
N ALA A 178 26.68 15.42 2.60
CA ALA A 178 25.67 16.44 2.80
C ALA A 178 26.17 17.58 3.69
N HIS A 179 26.85 17.29 4.80
CA HIS A 179 27.44 18.31 5.67
C HIS A 179 28.52 19.14 4.95
N ALA A 180 29.39 18.50 4.16
CA ALA A 180 30.41 19.20 3.39
C ALA A 180 29.80 20.20 2.38
N ALA A 181 28.61 19.89 1.83
CA ALA A 181 27.87 20.82 0.98
C ALA A 181 27.18 21.94 1.77
N ILE A 182 26.82 21.72 3.04
CA ILE A 182 26.19 22.72 3.92
C ILE A 182 27.22 23.70 4.50
N GLU A 183 28.45 23.26 4.73
CA GLU A 183 29.53 24.15 5.21
C GLU A 183 29.99 25.16 4.15
N ASP A 184 29.59 24.97 2.88
CA ASP A 184 29.90 25.82 1.73
C ASP A 184 28.64 26.43 1.08
N VAL A 185 27.62 26.74 1.90
CA VAL A 185 26.31 27.28 1.45
C VAL A 185 26.43 28.62 0.73
N ASP A 186 27.44 29.43 1.06
CA ASP A 186 27.66 30.74 0.44
C ASP A 186 28.30 30.64 -0.97
N ALA A 187 28.90 29.49 -1.34
CA ALA A 187 29.61 29.37 -2.61
C ALA A 187 28.76 28.91 -3.80
N CYS A 188 27.56 28.34 -3.61
CA CYS A 188 26.69 27.82 -4.68
C CYS A 188 27.37 26.88 -5.71
N HIS A 189 28.62 26.45 -5.46
CA HIS A 189 29.53 25.82 -6.42
C HIS A 189 30.33 24.67 -5.81
N PHE A 190 29.84 24.08 -4.72
CA PHE A 190 30.46 22.89 -4.13
C PHE A 190 30.53 21.74 -5.15
N ASP A 191 31.74 21.34 -5.56
CA ASP A 191 31.95 20.13 -6.36
C ASP A 191 32.30 18.96 -5.43
N PRO A 192 31.41 17.96 -5.28
CA PRO A 192 31.65 16.85 -4.35
C PRO A 192 32.83 15.96 -4.77
N PHE A 193 33.38 16.13 -5.98
CA PHE A 193 34.63 15.46 -6.37
C PHE A 193 35.87 15.98 -5.64
N ASN A 194 35.84 17.17 -5.07
CA ASN A 194 36.96 17.73 -4.31
C ASN A 194 37.23 17.00 -2.99
N VAL A 195 36.24 16.24 -2.48
CA VAL A 195 36.35 15.50 -1.22
C VAL A 195 36.62 14.00 -1.40
N VAL A 196 36.83 13.54 -2.65
CA VAL A 196 37.24 12.15 -2.92
C VAL A 196 38.61 11.89 -2.31
N GLY A 197 38.73 10.78 -1.56
CA GLY A 197 39.96 10.42 -0.86
C GLY A 197 40.08 11.02 0.54
N ASN A 198 39.19 11.94 0.93
CA ASN A 198 39.13 12.42 2.31
C ASN A 198 38.74 11.26 3.24
N THR A 199 39.33 11.28 4.44
CA THR A 199 38.98 10.35 5.50
C THR A 199 37.93 10.99 6.40
N ILE A 200 36.79 10.32 6.55
CA ILE A 200 35.68 10.73 7.41
C ILE A 200 35.61 9.81 8.64
N GLU A 201 35.27 10.40 9.78
CA GLU A 201 35.05 9.63 11.00
C GLU A 201 33.60 9.18 11.09
N CYS A 202 33.41 7.87 11.29
CA CYS A 202 32.10 7.26 11.42
C CYS A 202 32.00 6.58 12.79
N SER A 203 30.93 6.87 13.53
CA SER A 203 30.65 6.32 14.86
C SER A 203 30.74 4.79 14.95
N GLU A 204 30.47 4.07 13.85
CA GLU A 204 30.52 2.61 13.79
C GLU A 204 31.81 2.02 13.18
N ARG A 205 32.58 2.79 12.40
CA ARG A 205 33.75 2.28 11.63
C ARG A 205 35.08 2.94 11.96
N LYS A 206 35.12 3.87 12.92
CA LYS A 206 36.26 4.74 13.28
C LYS A 206 36.71 5.65 12.13
N GLN A 207 37.14 5.13 10.98
CA GLN A 207 37.54 5.92 9.81
C GLN A 207 37.15 5.25 8.49
N LEU A 208 36.59 6.02 7.55
CA LEU A 208 36.19 5.59 6.21
C LEU A 208 36.70 6.59 5.16
N VAL A 209 37.19 6.11 4.02
CA VAL A 209 37.69 6.97 2.94
C VAL A 209 36.58 7.16 1.90
N LEU A 210 36.28 8.41 1.56
CA LEU A 210 35.26 8.75 0.57
C LEU A 210 35.67 8.27 -0.83
N GLY A 211 34.94 7.27 -1.33
CA GLY A 211 35.17 6.70 -2.66
C GLY A 211 34.56 7.54 -3.78
N ARG A 212 35.08 7.38 -5.00
CA ARG A 212 34.57 8.08 -6.20
C ARG A 212 33.12 7.72 -6.52
N ALA A 213 32.69 6.48 -6.27
CA ALA A 213 31.30 6.10 -6.49
C ALA A 213 30.35 6.77 -5.50
N ALA A 214 30.77 6.93 -4.23
CA ALA A 214 29.98 7.63 -3.22
C ALA A 214 29.68 9.07 -3.66
N VAL A 215 30.72 9.77 -4.10
CA VAL A 215 30.59 11.12 -4.66
C VAL A 215 29.75 11.16 -5.94
N THR A 216 29.88 10.16 -6.81
CA THR A 216 29.10 10.08 -8.06
C THR A 216 27.61 9.92 -7.78
N VAL A 217 27.25 9.05 -6.83
CA VAL A 217 25.85 8.84 -6.41
C VAL A 217 25.28 10.11 -5.79
N VAL A 218 26.02 10.79 -4.90
CA VAL A 218 25.54 12.03 -4.26
C VAL A 218 25.37 13.17 -5.27
N LYS A 219 26.34 13.37 -6.18
CA LYS A 219 26.22 14.39 -7.24
C LYS A 219 25.01 14.14 -8.14
N ALA A 220 24.81 12.89 -8.54
CA ALA A 220 23.68 12.51 -9.39
C ALA A 220 22.34 12.61 -8.65
N THR A 221 22.34 12.42 -7.32
CA THR A 221 21.18 12.66 -6.45
C THR A 221 20.80 14.14 -6.48
N TRP A 222 21.77 15.05 -6.34
CA TRP A 222 21.55 16.49 -6.37
C TRP A 222 21.16 17.03 -7.76
N SER A 223 21.67 16.43 -8.84
CA SER A 223 21.42 16.89 -10.21
C SER A 223 20.19 16.29 -10.89
N GLY A 224 19.58 15.26 -10.28
CA GLY A 224 18.45 14.50 -10.82
C GLY A 224 18.75 13.68 -12.08
N PRO A 225 17.76 12.92 -12.60
CA PRO A 225 17.93 12.04 -13.75
C PRO A 225 18.11 12.80 -15.07
N ARG A 226 18.93 12.22 -15.97
CA ARG A 226 19.28 12.79 -17.28
C ARG A 226 19.05 11.78 -18.39
N ALA A 227 18.61 12.26 -19.54
CA ALA A 227 18.46 11.50 -20.77
C ALA A 227 19.84 11.17 -21.36
N SER A 228 19.88 10.26 -22.33
CA SER A 228 21.09 9.92 -23.07
C SER A 228 21.70 11.11 -23.82
N ASP A 229 20.90 12.12 -24.15
CA ASP A 229 21.31 13.39 -24.77
C ASP A 229 21.76 14.46 -23.74
N GLY A 230 21.77 14.13 -22.43
CA GLY A 230 22.13 15.03 -21.34
C GLY A 230 21.02 15.95 -20.86
N ARG A 231 19.83 15.93 -21.49
CA ARG A 231 18.66 16.72 -21.09
C ARG A 231 18.15 16.25 -19.72
N PHE A 232 17.72 17.22 -18.91
CA PHE A 232 17.04 16.93 -17.65
C PHE A 232 15.72 16.21 -17.92
N LEU A 233 15.51 15.04 -17.32
CA LEU A 233 14.33 14.23 -17.60
C LEU A 233 13.16 14.53 -16.67
N CYS A 234 13.41 14.81 -15.40
CA CYS A 234 12.36 15.12 -14.44
C CYS A 234 12.82 16.06 -13.35
N CYS A 235 11.97 17.07 -13.14
CA CYS A 235 11.25 17.38 -11.90
C CYS A 235 11.13 18.90 -11.71
N ASP A 236 10.70 19.60 -12.76
CA ASP A 236 10.08 20.91 -12.65
C ASP A 236 8.57 20.82 -13.00
N ALA A 237 7.84 21.89 -12.71
CA ALA A 237 6.39 22.02 -12.84
C ALA A 237 5.88 22.22 -14.30
N PHE A 238 6.70 21.99 -15.32
CA PHE A 238 6.44 22.38 -16.71
C PHE A 238 6.54 21.22 -17.71
N PHE A 239 5.95 20.06 -17.38
CA PHE A 239 5.66 19.05 -18.41
C PHE A 239 4.54 19.54 -19.34
N HIS A 240 4.93 19.96 -20.54
CA HIS A 240 4.05 20.52 -21.56
C HIS A 240 3.55 19.43 -22.53
N VAL A 241 2.40 18.82 -22.19
CA VAL A 241 1.73 17.77 -22.98
C VAL A 241 1.45 18.22 -24.42
N ASP A 242 1.23 19.52 -24.61
CA ASP A 242 0.94 20.17 -25.88
C ASP A 242 2.10 20.17 -26.89
N THR A 243 3.33 19.94 -26.43
CA THR A 243 4.53 19.89 -27.30
C THR A 243 5.16 18.50 -27.41
N THR A 244 4.56 17.50 -26.76
CA THR A 244 5.13 16.13 -26.66
C THR A 244 4.76 15.29 -27.89
N THR A 245 5.74 14.69 -28.57
CA THR A 245 5.47 13.79 -29.70
C THR A 245 5.05 12.40 -29.24
N GLN A 246 4.50 11.57 -30.14
CA GLN A 246 4.17 10.17 -29.82
C GLN A 246 5.41 9.36 -29.41
N GLU A 247 6.56 9.60 -30.05
CA GLU A 247 7.82 8.94 -29.71
C GLU A 247 8.30 9.34 -28.32
N ASP A 248 8.16 10.62 -27.95
CA ASP A 248 8.47 11.10 -26.61
C ASP A 248 7.56 10.44 -25.57
N LEU A 249 6.26 10.29 -25.85
CA LEU A 249 5.31 9.61 -24.96
C LEU A 249 5.68 8.13 -24.75
N ASP A 250 6.02 7.41 -25.83
CA ASP A 250 6.42 6.00 -25.75
C ASP A 250 7.70 5.84 -24.94
N ASN A 251 8.69 6.73 -25.15
CA ASN A 251 9.94 6.74 -24.39
C ASN A 251 9.70 7.04 -22.90
N ILE A 252 8.88 8.06 -22.58
CA ILE A 252 8.52 8.41 -21.20
C ILE A 252 7.81 7.24 -20.52
N TYR A 253 6.90 6.57 -21.22
CA TYR A 253 6.22 5.38 -20.69
C TYR A 253 7.20 4.24 -20.40
N HIS A 254 8.09 3.91 -21.34
CA HIS A 254 9.09 2.87 -21.14
C HIS A 254 10.05 3.17 -20.00
N MET A 255 10.51 4.42 -19.88
CA MET A 255 11.33 4.87 -18.76
C MET A 255 10.56 4.72 -17.44
N GLY A 256 9.31 5.21 -17.38
CA GLY A 256 8.49 5.09 -16.19
C GLY A 256 8.26 3.65 -15.74
N VAL A 257 7.98 2.73 -16.67
CA VAL A 257 7.87 1.30 -16.34
C VAL A 257 9.21 0.74 -15.87
N SER A 258 10.31 1.04 -16.55
CA SER A 258 11.62 0.52 -16.18
C SER A 258 12.08 1.01 -14.81
N GLU A 259 11.75 2.25 -14.46
CA GLU A 259 12.20 2.89 -13.22
C GLU A 259 11.29 2.54 -12.04
N TYR A 260 9.97 2.53 -12.24
CA TYR A 260 9.01 2.47 -11.12
C TYR A 260 8.28 1.13 -10.97
N ASN A 261 8.32 0.22 -11.95
CA ASN A 261 7.51 -1.01 -11.89
C ASN A 261 7.83 -1.91 -10.69
N SER A 262 9.09 -1.99 -10.26
CA SER A 262 9.47 -2.81 -9.10
C SER A 262 8.86 -2.33 -7.77
N MET A 263 8.33 -1.11 -7.73
CA MET A 263 7.77 -0.52 -6.52
C MET A 263 6.28 -0.21 -6.63
N LEU A 264 5.84 0.37 -7.76
CA LEU A 264 4.46 0.83 -7.97
C LEU A 264 3.65 -0.14 -8.80
N GLY A 265 4.33 -0.94 -9.61
CA GLY A 265 3.67 -1.87 -10.52
C GLY A 265 2.72 -2.79 -9.77
N THR A 266 3.02 -3.12 -8.49
CA THR A 266 2.21 -4.01 -7.64
C THR A 266 1.81 -5.29 -8.39
N THR A 267 2.72 -5.77 -9.25
CA THR A 267 2.52 -6.86 -10.20
C THR A 267 3.26 -8.14 -9.83
N ASP A 268 3.79 -8.22 -8.60
CA ASP A 268 4.45 -9.44 -8.10
C ASP A 268 3.46 -10.62 -8.15
N LEU A 269 3.92 -11.77 -8.61
CA LEU A 269 3.10 -12.98 -8.73
C LEU A 269 3.33 -13.94 -7.56
N ASP A 270 4.34 -13.71 -6.72
CA ASP A 270 4.65 -14.55 -5.57
C ASP A 270 3.92 -14.10 -4.31
N PHE A 271 2.87 -14.83 -3.95
CA PHE A 271 2.15 -14.63 -2.68
C PHE A 271 2.59 -15.61 -1.58
N SER A 272 3.71 -16.34 -1.74
CA SER A 272 4.11 -17.39 -0.80
C SER A 272 4.27 -16.88 0.63
N ALA A 273 4.91 -15.72 0.82
CA ALA A 273 5.07 -15.12 2.15
C ALA A 273 3.72 -14.73 2.77
N PHE A 274 2.84 -14.08 2.00
CA PHE A 274 1.51 -13.70 2.45
C PHE A 274 0.65 -14.91 2.82
N ARG A 275 0.68 -15.96 1.98
CA ARG A 275 -0.01 -17.23 2.23
C ARG A 275 0.51 -17.93 3.49
N ASN A 276 1.83 -18.03 3.64
CA ASN A 276 2.46 -18.72 4.78
C ASN A 276 2.22 -17.97 6.10
N ALA A 277 2.02 -16.65 6.05
CA ALA A 277 1.58 -15.85 7.19
C ALA A 277 0.08 -16.03 7.53
N GLY A 278 -0.67 -16.80 6.74
CA GLY A 278 -2.11 -17.04 6.93
C GLY A 278 -3.02 -15.96 6.33
N GLY A 279 -2.46 -15.01 5.57
CA GLY A 279 -3.20 -13.88 5.00
C GLY A 279 -4.34 -14.33 4.08
N LYS A 280 -5.41 -13.53 4.02
CA LYS A 280 -6.57 -13.71 3.12
C LYS A 280 -6.75 -12.45 2.26
N LEU A 281 -6.95 -12.66 0.96
CA LEU A 281 -7.08 -11.63 -0.05
C LEU A 281 -8.41 -11.82 -0.78
N LEU A 282 -9.24 -10.76 -0.74
CA LEU A 282 -10.54 -10.72 -1.38
C LEU A 282 -10.57 -9.49 -2.32
N ILE A 283 -10.52 -9.73 -3.63
CA ILE A 283 -10.47 -8.67 -4.65
C ILE A 283 -11.78 -8.60 -5.42
N PHE A 284 -12.35 -7.41 -5.48
CA PHE A 284 -13.50 -7.09 -6.32
C PHE A 284 -13.07 -6.22 -7.49
N HIS A 285 -13.70 -6.39 -8.65
CA HIS A 285 -13.55 -5.44 -9.75
C HIS A 285 -14.87 -5.26 -10.48
N ASP A 286 -15.23 -4.01 -10.72
CA ASP A 286 -16.47 -3.60 -11.33
C ASP A 286 -16.39 -3.76 -12.86
N LEU A 287 -17.36 -4.42 -13.49
CA LEU A 287 -17.28 -4.74 -14.92
C LEU A 287 -17.62 -3.56 -15.84
N GLU A 288 -18.24 -2.51 -15.31
CA GLU A 288 -18.49 -1.25 -16.04
C GLU A 288 -17.55 -0.13 -15.56
N ASP A 289 -16.43 -0.48 -14.96
CA ASP A 289 -15.39 0.47 -14.56
C ASP A 289 -14.83 1.21 -15.79
N GLN A 290 -15.10 2.51 -15.82
CA GLN A 290 -14.72 3.44 -16.88
C GLN A 290 -13.34 4.09 -16.67
N ILE A 291 -12.68 3.82 -15.55
CA ILE A 291 -11.39 4.40 -15.15
C ILE A 291 -10.30 3.33 -15.14
N ILE A 292 -10.56 2.18 -14.51
CA ILE A 292 -9.63 1.06 -14.40
C ILE A 292 -10.20 -0.14 -15.17
N PRO A 293 -9.55 -0.60 -16.25
CA PRO A 293 -10.09 -1.71 -17.02
C PRO A 293 -10.12 -3.04 -16.23
N PRO A 294 -11.28 -3.70 -16.05
CA PRO A 294 -11.43 -4.93 -15.24
C PRO A 294 -10.59 -6.11 -15.76
N ARG A 295 -10.34 -6.14 -17.07
CA ARG A 295 -9.51 -7.17 -17.72
C ARG A 295 -8.10 -7.24 -17.14
N GLY A 296 -7.55 -6.12 -16.63
CA GLY A 296 -6.25 -6.11 -15.97
C GLY A 296 -6.22 -6.98 -14.73
N THR A 297 -7.23 -6.86 -13.88
CA THR A 297 -7.35 -7.67 -12.65
C THR A 297 -7.62 -9.14 -12.97
N GLY A 298 -8.52 -9.43 -13.92
CA GLY A 298 -8.75 -10.81 -14.38
C GLY A 298 -7.49 -11.45 -14.98
N ARG A 299 -6.68 -10.69 -15.74
CA ARG A 299 -5.37 -11.15 -16.26
C ARG A 299 -4.37 -11.43 -15.13
N TYR A 300 -4.33 -10.56 -14.13
CA TYR A 300 -3.45 -10.73 -12.98
C TYR A 300 -3.82 -12.00 -12.19
N TYR A 301 -5.09 -12.19 -11.86
CA TYR A 301 -5.55 -13.43 -11.20
C TYR A 301 -5.21 -14.68 -12.02
N ARG A 302 -5.44 -14.68 -13.35
CA ARG A 302 -5.03 -15.80 -14.23
C ARG A 302 -3.52 -16.03 -14.29
N SER A 303 -2.72 -15.02 -13.97
CA SER A 303 -1.27 -15.15 -13.85
C SER A 303 -0.89 -15.74 -12.49
N VAL A 304 -1.55 -15.33 -11.41
CA VAL A 304 -1.24 -15.82 -10.05
C VAL A 304 -1.77 -17.24 -9.82
N ALA A 305 -3.04 -17.50 -10.11
CA ALA A 305 -3.73 -18.73 -9.71
C ALA A 305 -3.04 -20.05 -10.13
N PRO A 306 -2.53 -20.20 -11.37
CA PRO A 306 -1.85 -21.44 -11.77
C PRO A 306 -0.48 -21.65 -11.10
N ARG A 307 0.12 -20.59 -10.54
CA ARG A 307 1.46 -20.64 -9.92
C ARG A 307 1.41 -21.07 -8.46
N ILE A 308 0.23 -21.01 -7.83
CA ILE A 308 0.07 -21.22 -6.40
C ILE A 308 -0.94 -22.35 -6.16
N PRO A 309 -0.49 -23.51 -5.65
CA PRO A 309 -1.39 -24.56 -5.21
C PRO A 309 -2.37 -24.02 -4.17
N ASP A 310 -3.63 -24.45 -4.28
CA ASP A 310 -4.71 -24.08 -3.37
C ASP A 310 -4.93 -22.57 -3.25
N VAL A 311 -4.77 -21.83 -4.35
CA VAL A 311 -4.96 -20.36 -4.39
C VAL A 311 -6.28 -19.93 -3.74
N ASP A 312 -7.36 -20.68 -3.94
CA ASP A 312 -8.69 -20.39 -3.39
C ASP A 312 -8.75 -20.44 -1.85
N ASN A 313 -7.78 -21.03 -1.17
CA ASN A 313 -7.70 -21.05 0.29
C ASN A 313 -7.22 -19.72 0.88
N PHE A 314 -6.73 -18.78 0.06
CA PHE A 314 -6.29 -17.48 0.53
C PHE A 314 -6.53 -16.31 -0.41
N TYR A 315 -6.71 -16.51 -1.72
CA TYR A 315 -6.95 -15.43 -2.68
C TYR A 315 -8.19 -15.73 -3.53
N ARG A 316 -9.23 -14.91 -3.35
CA ARG A 316 -10.45 -14.95 -4.18
C ARG A 316 -10.68 -13.63 -4.89
N HIS A 317 -11.08 -13.72 -6.16
CA HIS A 317 -11.46 -12.60 -6.99
C HIS A 317 -12.92 -12.72 -7.42
N PHE A 318 -13.67 -11.62 -7.37
CA PHE A 318 -15.06 -11.51 -7.79
C PHE A 318 -15.22 -10.33 -8.75
N GLU A 319 -15.89 -10.56 -9.87
CA GLU A 319 -16.24 -9.51 -10.83
C GLU A 319 -17.69 -9.06 -10.60
N ILE A 320 -17.96 -7.76 -10.63
CA ILE A 320 -19.28 -7.18 -10.30
C ILE A 320 -19.92 -6.62 -11.59
N PRO A 321 -20.90 -7.31 -12.20
CA PRO A 321 -21.65 -6.78 -13.34
C PRO A 321 -22.40 -5.50 -12.97
N GLY A 322 -22.55 -4.55 -13.89
CA GLY A 322 -23.46 -3.40 -13.72
C GLY A 322 -23.03 -2.33 -12.72
N LEU A 323 -21.81 -2.42 -12.18
CA LEU A 323 -21.24 -1.47 -11.25
C LEU A 323 -20.15 -0.68 -11.98
N GLY A 324 -20.15 0.65 -11.83
CA GLY A 324 -19.10 1.54 -12.32
C GLY A 324 -17.89 1.59 -11.39
N HIS A 325 -16.93 2.48 -11.67
CA HIS A 325 -15.70 2.59 -10.87
C HIS A 325 -15.96 2.77 -9.37
N CYS A 326 -15.72 1.72 -8.58
CA CYS A 326 -15.95 1.56 -7.15
C CYS A 326 -17.42 1.66 -6.69
N PHE A 327 -18.28 2.37 -7.42
CA PHE A 327 -19.70 2.60 -7.14
C PHE A 327 -20.42 3.13 -8.41
N GLY A 328 -21.73 3.39 -8.29
CA GLY A 328 -22.53 3.89 -9.41
C GLY A 328 -22.91 2.78 -10.40
N GLY A 329 -23.65 3.12 -11.45
CA GLY A 329 -24.30 2.11 -12.29
C GLY A 329 -25.59 1.59 -11.66
N ASN A 330 -26.11 0.48 -12.17
CA ASN A 330 -27.42 -0.05 -11.80
C ASN A 330 -27.37 -0.99 -10.58
N ASN A 331 -26.18 -1.40 -10.15
CA ASN A 331 -26.01 -2.37 -9.08
C ASN A 331 -25.33 -1.75 -7.85
N THR A 332 -25.47 -2.42 -6.69
CA THR A 332 -24.85 -1.95 -5.44
C THR A 332 -23.48 -2.58 -5.24
N THR A 333 -22.59 -1.93 -4.48
CA THR A 333 -21.36 -2.58 -4.01
C THR A 333 -21.68 -3.70 -3.00
N PRO A 334 -20.83 -4.74 -2.88
CA PRO A 334 -21.03 -5.86 -1.96
C PRO A 334 -20.83 -5.42 -0.50
N ARG A 335 -21.90 -4.96 0.14
CA ARG A 335 -21.92 -4.32 1.47
C ARG A 335 -21.49 -5.21 2.64
N THR A 336 -21.37 -6.52 2.44
CA THR A 336 -20.95 -7.48 3.48
C THR A 336 -19.55 -8.04 3.21
N SER A 337 -18.86 -7.57 2.17
CA SER A 337 -17.56 -8.13 1.76
C SER A 337 -16.48 -8.05 2.83
N PHE A 338 -16.44 -6.99 3.65
CA PHE A 338 -15.49 -6.92 4.76
C PHE A 338 -15.84 -7.89 5.89
N GLU A 339 -17.13 -8.10 6.15
CA GLU A 339 -17.60 -9.08 7.14
C GLU A 339 -17.25 -10.50 6.71
N LEU A 340 -17.37 -10.80 5.41
CA LEU A 340 -16.96 -12.07 4.81
C LEU A 340 -15.44 -12.27 4.92
N LEU A 341 -14.64 -11.22 4.65
CA LEU A 341 -13.19 -11.28 4.82
C LEU A 341 -12.82 -11.57 6.29
N ARG A 342 -13.44 -10.85 7.24
CA ARG A 342 -13.24 -11.09 8.67
C ARG A 342 -13.60 -12.52 9.05
N ALA A 343 -14.77 -13.01 8.66
CA ALA A 343 -15.19 -14.37 8.95
C ALA A 343 -14.22 -15.42 8.36
N TRP A 344 -13.63 -15.13 7.20
CA TRP A 344 -12.62 -16.00 6.60
C TRP A 344 -11.30 -15.99 7.37
N VAL A 345 -10.84 -14.82 7.79
CA VAL A 345 -9.60 -14.65 8.57
C VAL A 345 -9.72 -15.28 9.96
N GLU A 346 -10.83 -15.01 10.67
CA GLU A 346 -10.99 -15.38 12.07
C GLU A 346 -11.54 -16.78 12.27
N ASN A 347 -12.50 -17.19 11.42
CA ASN A 347 -13.25 -18.44 11.62
C ASN A 347 -12.97 -19.48 10.52
N GLY A 348 -12.15 -19.14 9.51
CA GLY A 348 -11.93 -20.01 8.36
C GLY A 348 -13.12 -20.11 7.40
N THR A 349 -14.17 -19.29 7.58
CA THR A 349 -15.37 -19.31 6.74
C THR A 349 -15.10 -18.64 5.40
N ARG A 350 -14.60 -19.42 4.44
CA ARG A 350 -14.33 -18.95 3.09
C ARG A 350 -15.63 -18.60 2.35
N PRO A 351 -15.73 -17.41 1.72
CA PRO A 351 -16.95 -17.02 1.01
C PRO A 351 -17.07 -17.76 -0.32
N GLU A 352 -18.04 -18.67 -0.45
CA GLU A 352 -18.28 -19.37 -1.73
C GLU A 352 -18.96 -18.49 -2.78
N THR A 353 -19.83 -17.59 -2.33
CA THR A 353 -20.44 -16.53 -3.12
C THR A 353 -20.45 -15.25 -2.30
N VAL A 354 -20.62 -14.11 -2.97
CA VAL A 354 -20.82 -12.81 -2.30
C VAL A 354 -22.17 -12.25 -2.73
N PRO A 355 -23.12 -11.96 -1.82
CA PRO A 355 -24.41 -11.40 -2.21
C PRO A 355 -24.22 -9.95 -2.70
N VAL A 356 -24.87 -9.63 -3.82
CA VAL A 356 -24.95 -8.27 -4.37
C VAL A 356 -26.39 -7.92 -4.70
N SER A 357 -26.81 -6.68 -4.43
CA SER A 357 -28.13 -6.22 -4.85
C SER A 357 -28.08 -5.70 -6.29
N PHE A 358 -28.96 -6.20 -7.14
CA PHE A 358 -29.22 -5.71 -8.49
C PHE A 358 -30.52 -4.93 -8.52
N ALA A 359 -30.54 -3.79 -9.22
CA ALA A 359 -31.78 -3.08 -9.50
C ALA A 359 -32.41 -3.60 -10.80
N ASP A 360 -33.73 -3.75 -10.83
CA ASP A 360 -34.48 -3.96 -12.06
C ASP A 360 -34.86 -2.62 -12.74
N ALA A 361 -35.59 -2.69 -13.86
CA ALA A 361 -36.05 -1.51 -14.59
C ALA A 361 -37.00 -0.59 -13.79
N SER A 362 -37.55 -1.07 -12.67
CA SER A 362 -38.40 -0.32 -11.74
C SER A 362 -37.65 0.12 -10.48
N ASN A 363 -36.32 0.02 -10.46
CA ASN A 363 -35.44 0.27 -9.32
C ASN A 363 -35.71 -0.62 -8.09
N GLN A 364 -36.36 -1.76 -8.27
CA GLN A 364 -36.52 -2.73 -7.20
C GLN A 364 -35.21 -3.52 -7.04
N LEU A 365 -34.72 -3.59 -5.79
CA LEU A 365 -33.49 -4.31 -5.46
C LEU A 365 -33.76 -5.78 -5.17
N PHE A 366 -32.92 -6.64 -5.74
CA PHE A 366 -32.97 -8.09 -5.58
C PHE A 366 -31.55 -8.65 -5.36
N SER A 367 -31.42 -9.74 -4.61
CA SER A 367 -30.11 -10.35 -4.34
C SER A 367 -29.67 -11.28 -5.48
N ARG A 368 -28.40 -11.20 -5.88
CA ARG A 368 -27.72 -12.15 -6.77
C ARG A 368 -26.40 -12.59 -6.16
N PRO A 369 -25.98 -13.85 -6.38
CA PRO A 369 -24.65 -14.28 -5.96
C PRO A 369 -23.60 -13.81 -6.97
N LEU A 370 -22.57 -13.13 -6.47
CA LEU A 370 -21.30 -13.01 -7.18
C LEU A 370 -20.55 -14.32 -7.05
N CYS A 371 -20.03 -14.79 -8.17
CA CYS A 371 -19.31 -16.05 -8.27
C CYS A 371 -17.80 -15.82 -8.23
N PRO A 372 -17.02 -16.77 -7.68
CA PRO A 372 -15.57 -16.69 -7.72
C PRO A 372 -15.11 -16.76 -9.17
N PHE A 373 -14.34 -15.77 -9.59
CA PHE A 373 -13.76 -15.75 -10.93
C PHE A 373 -12.90 -17.02 -11.17
N PRO A 374 -12.99 -17.67 -12.35
CA PRO A 374 -13.66 -17.23 -13.57
C PRO A 374 -15.13 -17.66 -13.71
N GLN A 375 -15.75 -18.22 -12.67
CA GLN A 375 -17.16 -18.61 -12.71
C GLN A 375 -18.07 -17.38 -12.78
N LYS A 376 -19.24 -17.57 -13.37
CA LYS A 376 -20.30 -16.57 -13.54
C LYS A 376 -21.61 -17.09 -12.97
N ALA A 377 -22.46 -16.15 -12.56
CA ALA A 377 -23.81 -16.48 -12.14
C ALA A 377 -24.65 -16.91 -13.34
N HIS A 378 -25.12 -18.15 -13.33
CA HIS A 378 -25.98 -18.72 -14.36
C HIS A 378 -27.40 -18.89 -13.84
N PHE A 379 -28.38 -18.32 -14.55
CA PHE A 379 -29.80 -18.44 -14.22
C PHE A 379 -30.37 -19.80 -14.64
N GLY A 380 -30.96 -20.54 -13.70
CA GLY A 380 -31.54 -21.87 -13.92
C GLY A 380 -33.01 -21.86 -14.35
N GLY A 381 -33.58 -20.72 -14.78
CA GLY A 381 -35.00 -20.56 -15.10
C GLY A 381 -35.88 -20.31 -13.86
N GLY A 382 -37.17 -20.05 -14.05
CA GLY A 382 -38.11 -19.73 -12.96
C GLY A 382 -38.21 -18.22 -12.68
N ASP A 383 -38.35 -17.83 -11.42
CA ASP A 383 -38.45 -16.42 -11.01
C ASP A 383 -37.04 -15.78 -10.89
N PRO A 384 -36.68 -14.79 -11.74
CA PRO A 384 -35.35 -14.17 -11.75
C PRO A 384 -35.09 -13.25 -10.55
N THR A 385 -36.09 -13.00 -9.70
CA THR A 385 -35.95 -12.21 -8.47
C THR A 385 -35.36 -13.01 -7.30
N LYS A 386 -35.30 -14.34 -7.43
CA LYS A 386 -34.87 -15.25 -6.37
C LYS A 386 -33.40 -15.65 -6.54
N GLU A 387 -32.59 -15.34 -5.55
CA GLU A 387 -31.14 -15.64 -5.53
C GLU A 387 -30.85 -17.14 -5.76
N ASN A 388 -31.66 -18.03 -5.17
CA ASN A 388 -31.51 -19.49 -5.27
C ASN A 388 -31.77 -20.05 -6.68
N ARG A 389 -32.16 -19.22 -7.65
CA ARG A 389 -32.28 -19.58 -9.06
C ARG A 389 -30.99 -19.36 -9.84
N PHE A 390 -29.96 -18.83 -9.19
CA PHE A 390 -28.64 -18.63 -9.76
C PHE A 390 -27.65 -19.63 -9.17
N SER A 391 -26.76 -20.13 -10.01
CA SER A 391 -25.67 -21.04 -9.61
C SER A 391 -24.38 -20.62 -10.31
N CYS A 392 -23.25 -20.77 -9.63
CA CYS A 392 -21.96 -20.45 -10.23
C CYS A 392 -21.50 -21.55 -11.19
N ARG A 393 -21.17 -21.15 -12.42
CA ARG A 393 -20.71 -22.03 -13.51
C ARG A 393 -19.61 -21.35 -14.31
N LEU A 394 -18.74 -22.14 -14.93
CA LEU A 394 -17.71 -21.63 -15.85
C LEU A 394 -18.33 -21.07 -17.14
#